data_AF-A0A955RWG0-F1
#
_entry.id   AF-A0A955RWG0-F1
#
_cell.length_a   1.000
_cell.length_b   1.000
_cell.length_c   1.000
_cell.angle_alpha   90.00
_cell.angle_beta   90.00
_cell.angle_gamma   90.00
#
_symmetry.space_group_name_H-M   'P 1'
#
loop_
_entity.id
_entity.type
_entity.pdbx_description
1 polymer ?
#
loop_
_entity_poly.entity_id
_entity_poly.type
_entity_poly.pdbx_seq_one_letter_code
_entity_poly.pdbx_strand_id
1 'polypeptide(L)'
;MKIPQFRLDRQTEAIKSGLQAAFNRVLESGQFVLGSEVDQFESKFSRFIGSKHSIGVTSGTDALILALKANGVNAGDLVLTSPFTFFATASAILAIGAE
;
A
#
# COMPACT_ATOMS: atom_id res chain seq x y z
N MET A 1 27.71 4.29 22.63
CA MET A 1 26.60 4.94 21.89
C MET A 1 25.83 3.85 21.14
N LYS A 2 24.52 3.69 21.37
CA LYS A 2 23.70 2.70 20.64
C LYS A 2 23.12 3.38 19.39
N ILE A 3 23.47 2.88 18.20
CA ILE A 3 22.86 3.34 16.94
C ILE A 3 21.74 2.35 16.58
N PRO A 4 20.47 2.77 16.64
CA PRO A 4 19.35 1.91 16.28
C PRO A 4 19.32 1.64 14.77
N GLN A 5 18.97 0.41 14.37
CA GLN A 5 18.85 0.01 12.96
C GLN A 5 17.74 0.77 12.22
N PHE A 6 16.67 1.15 12.93
CA PHE A 6 15.54 1.89 12.37
C PHE A 6 14.90 2.78 13.45
N ARG A 7 14.73 4.09 13.17
CA ARG A 7 13.86 4.98 13.95
C ARG A 7 13.20 6.05 13.07
N LEU A 8 11.99 6.43 13.46
CA LEU A 8 11.18 7.46 12.77
C LEU A 8 10.98 8.73 13.60
N ASP A 9 11.48 8.79 14.84
CA ASP A 9 11.24 9.90 15.77
C ASP A 9 11.57 11.28 15.18
N ARG A 10 12.71 11.38 14.49
CA ARG A 10 13.12 12.64 13.83
C ARG A 10 12.20 13.05 12.70
N GLN A 11 11.78 12.09 11.87
CA GLN A 11 10.89 12.35 10.75
C GLN A 11 9.50 12.73 11.25
N THR A 12 8.97 11.98 12.22
CA THR A 12 7.67 12.24 12.84
C THR A 12 7.63 13.63 13.47
N GLU A 13 8.68 14.03 14.20
CA GLU A 13 8.72 15.37 14.82
C GLU A 13 8.71 16.48 13.75
N ALA A 14 9.42 16.29 12.63
CA ALA A 14 9.45 17.27 11.54
C ALA A 14 8.08 17.49 10.85
N ILE A 15 7.17 16.51 10.88
CA ILE A 15 5.85 16.59 10.24
C ILE A 15 4.67 16.51 11.22
N LYS A 16 4.94 16.61 12.52
CA LYS A 16 4.00 16.31 13.60
C LYS A 16 2.71 17.12 13.52
N SER A 17 2.81 18.42 13.30
CA SER A 17 1.65 19.31 13.18
C SER A 17 0.73 18.90 12.03
N GLY A 18 1.32 18.51 10.89
CA GLY A 18 0.57 18.01 9.73
C GLY A 18 -0.13 16.68 10.01
N LEU A 19 0.54 15.76 10.69
CA LEU A 19 -0.06 14.48 11.11
C LEU A 19 -1.23 14.69 12.08
N GLN A 20 -1.06 15.56 13.08
CA GLN A 20 -2.13 15.89 14.04
C GLN A 20 -3.33 16.55 13.35
N ALA A 21 -3.10 17.48 12.43
CA ALA A 21 -4.17 18.08 11.65
C ALA A 21 -4.92 17.05 10.80
N ALA A 22 -4.22 16.11 10.15
CA ALA A 22 -4.85 15.04 9.38
C ALA A 22 -5.67 14.09 10.25
N PHE A 23 -5.13 13.70 11.42
CA PHE A 23 -5.83 12.87 12.38
C PHE A 23 -7.13 13.54 12.86
N ASN A 24 -7.07 14.82 13.24
CA ASN A 24 -8.25 15.55 13.72
C ASN A 24 -9.33 15.65 12.63
N ARG A 25 -8.96 15.92 11.37
CA ARG A 25 -9.94 15.94 10.27
C ARG A 25 -10.69 14.63 10.13
N VAL A 26 -9.99 13.49 10.17
CA VAL A 26 -10.63 12.16 10.09
C VAL A 26 -11.52 11.93 11.31
N LEU A 27 -11.01 12.20 12.52
CA LEU A 27 -11.74 12.02 13.77
C LEU A 27 -13.03 12.84 13.81
N GLU A 28 -12.96 14.12 13.44
CA GLU A 28 -14.10 15.04 13.41
C GLU A 28 -15.11 14.67 12.32
N SER A 29 -14.66 14.12 11.18
CA SER A 29 -15.54 13.67 10.10
C SER A 29 -16.32 12.39 10.43
N GLY A 30 -15.77 11.52 11.29
CA GLY A 30 -16.30 10.18 11.54
C GLY A 30 -16.18 9.20 10.36
N GLN A 31 -15.55 9.59 9.25
CA GLN A 31 -15.41 8.78 8.04
C GLN A 31 -14.13 7.93 8.06
N PHE A 32 -14.16 6.80 8.77
CA PHE A 32 -12.98 5.95 8.96
C PHE A 32 -12.71 4.96 7.82
N VAL A 33 -13.71 4.70 6.96
CA VAL A 33 -13.61 3.72 5.86
C VAL A 33 -14.03 4.41 4.57
N LEU A 34 -13.17 4.36 3.55
CA LEU A 34 -13.40 4.94 2.22
C LEU A 34 -13.86 6.41 2.27
N GLY A 35 -13.25 7.19 3.18
CA GLY A 35 -13.51 8.63 3.33
C GLY A 35 -12.67 9.49 2.37
N SER A 36 -12.95 10.79 2.36
CA SER A 36 -12.35 11.74 1.41
C SER A 36 -10.82 11.84 1.45
N GLU A 37 -10.17 11.50 2.57
CA GLU A 37 -8.70 11.45 2.66
C GLU A 37 -8.12 10.33 1.75
N VAL A 38 -8.85 9.23 1.55
CA VAL A 38 -8.47 8.13 0.65
C VAL A 38 -8.55 8.60 -0.80
N ASP A 39 -9.67 9.16 -1.24
CA ASP A 39 -9.87 9.66 -2.61
C ASP A 39 -8.81 10.71 -2.99
N GLN A 40 -8.53 11.62 -2.05
CA GLN A 40 -7.50 12.65 -2.24
C GLN A 40 -6.10 12.04 -2.33
N PHE A 41 -5.80 11.04 -1.51
CA PHE A 41 -4.52 10.34 -1.56
C PHE A 41 -4.36 9.62 -2.89
N GLU A 42 -5.33 8.82 -3.33
CA GLU A 42 -5.29 8.10 -4.61
C GLU A 42 -5.10 9.04 -5.80
N SER A 43 -5.82 10.17 -5.80
CA SER A 43 -5.68 11.20 -6.83
C SER A 43 -4.30 11.86 -6.83
N LYS A 44 -3.77 12.20 -5.65
CA LYS A 44 -2.42 12.80 -5.53
C LYS A 44 -1.34 11.79 -5.88
N PHE A 45 -1.49 10.54 -5.46
CA PHE A 45 -0.54 9.47 -5.70
C PHE A 45 -0.48 9.12 -7.19
N SER A 46 -1.62 9.02 -7.87
CA SER A 46 -1.67 8.81 -9.33
C SER A 46 -0.88 9.88 -10.08
N ARG A 47 -1.06 11.16 -9.71
CA ARG A 47 -0.28 12.26 -10.27
C ARG A 47 1.21 12.15 -9.95
N PHE A 48 1.55 11.75 -8.72
CA PHE A 48 2.94 11.61 -8.28
C PHE A 48 3.70 10.52 -9.04
N ILE A 49 3.08 9.35 -9.25
CA ILE A 49 3.71 8.23 -9.97
C ILE A 49 3.49 8.27 -11.50
N GLY A 50 2.68 9.22 -12.01
CA GLY A 50 2.38 9.35 -13.43
C GLY A 50 1.41 8.28 -13.98
N SER A 51 0.62 7.64 -13.11
CA SER A 51 -0.40 6.67 -13.54
C SER A 51 -1.76 7.35 -13.77
N LYS A 52 -2.60 6.73 -14.60
CA LYS A 52 -3.99 7.19 -14.80
C LYS A 52 -4.87 6.96 -13.58
N HIS A 53 -4.59 5.89 -12.82
CA HIS A 53 -5.37 5.45 -11.67
C HIS A 53 -4.46 4.91 -10.56
N SER A 54 -4.89 5.05 -9.32
CA SER A 54 -4.32 4.42 -8.12
C SER A 54 -5.48 3.97 -7.25
N ILE A 55 -5.35 2.79 -6.63
CA ILE A 55 -6.38 2.23 -5.75
C ILE A 55 -5.69 1.84 -4.45
N GLY A 56 -6.14 2.39 -3.34
CA GLY A 56 -5.70 2.10 -1.99
C GLY A 56 -6.24 0.75 -1.54
N VAL A 57 -5.36 -0.10 -1.03
CA VAL A 57 -5.67 -1.43 -0.53
C VAL A 57 -4.98 -1.67 0.81
N THR A 58 -5.38 -2.73 1.51
CA THR A 58 -4.93 -3.01 2.87
C THR A 58 -3.43 -3.26 2.99
N SER A 59 -2.79 -3.87 1.99
CA SER A 59 -1.37 -4.20 2.03
C SER A 59 -0.74 -4.35 0.65
N GLY A 60 0.60 -4.40 0.59
CA GLY A 60 1.32 -4.73 -0.64
C GLY A 60 1.04 -6.15 -1.16
N THR A 61 0.75 -7.10 -0.27
CA THR A 61 0.35 -8.46 -0.65
C THR A 61 -1.02 -8.46 -1.33
N ASP A 62 -2.00 -7.73 -0.77
CA ASP A 62 -3.33 -7.59 -1.39
C ASP A 62 -3.24 -6.87 -2.73
N ALA A 63 -2.35 -5.88 -2.86
CA ALA A 63 -2.09 -5.21 -4.13
C ALA A 63 -1.63 -6.19 -5.21
N LEU A 64 -0.72 -7.12 -4.88
CA LEU A 64 -0.26 -8.15 -5.81
C LEU A 64 -1.37 -9.15 -6.16
N ILE A 65 -2.12 -9.63 -5.17
CA ILE A 65 -3.24 -10.55 -5.38
C ILE A 65 -4.29 -9.93 -6.32
N LEU A 66 -4.69 -8.69 -6.06
CA LEU A 66 -5.67 -7.98 -6.88
C LEU A 66 -5.13 -7.70 -8.29
N ALA A 67 -3.86 -7.33 -8.42
CA ALA A 67 -3.23 -7.13 -9.72
C ALA A 67 -3.24 -8.41 -10.56
N LEU A 68 -2.86 -9.55 -9.98
CA LEU A 68 -2.87 -10.85 -10.68
C LEU A 68 -4.29 -11.22 -11.12
N LYS A 69 -5.28 -11.14 -10.22
CA LYS A 69 -6.68 -11.43 -10.54
C LYS A 69 -7.23 -10.50 -11.62
N ALA A 70 -6.92 -9.20 -11.55
CA ALA A 70 -7.36 -8.21 -12.53
C ALA A 70 -6.73 -8.43 -13.91
N ASN A 71 -5.54 -9.03 -13.97
CA ASN A 71 -4.88 -9.45 -15.22
C ASN A 71 -5.35 -10.82 -15.72
N GLY A 72 -6.33 -11.43 -15.07
CA GLY A 72 -6.93 -12.69 -15.52
C GLY A 72 -6.09 -13.94 -15.23
N VAL A 73 -5.15 -13.86 -14.30
CA VAL A 73 -4.38 -15.03 -13.83
C VAL A 73 -5.31 -15.98 -13.07
N ASN A 74 -5.28 -17.25 -13.45
CA ASN A 74 -6.10 -18.32 -12.87
C ASN A 74 -5.25 -19.34 -12.13
N ALA A 75 -5.92 -20.22 -11.39
CA ALA A 75 -5.25 -21.35 -10.77
C ALA A 75 -4.59 -22.25 -11.82
N GLY A 76 -3.35 -22.66 -11.58
CA GLY A 76 -2.51 -23.43 -12.50
C GLY A 76 -1.76 -22.61 -13.55
N ASP A 77 -1.97 -21.28 -13.62
CA ASP A 77 -1.17 -20.43 -14.50
C ASP A 77 0.24 -20.21 -13.92
N LEU A 78 1.23 -20.06 -14.82
CA LEU A 78 2.62 -19.77 -14.45
C LEU A 78 2.86 -18.27 -14.30
N VAL A 79 3.40 -17.84 -13.17
CA VAL A 79 3.79 -16.44 -12.89
C VAL A 79 5.27 -16.34 -12.58
N LEU A 80 6.04 -15.75 -13.51
CA LEU A 80 7.47 -15.54 -13.31
C LEU A 80 7.74 -14.50 -12.22
N THR A 81 8.71 -14.81 -11.36
CA THR A 81 9.20 -13.91 -10.30
C THR A 81 10.71 -14.08 -10.08
N SER A 82 11.28 -13.28 -9.18
CA SER A 82 12.69 -13.36 -8.79
C SER A 82 12.89 -14.37 -7.66
N PRO A 83 13.95 -15.22 -7.69
CA PRO A 83 14.33 -16.04 -6.55
C PRO A 83 14.91 -15.22 -5.38
N PHE A 84 15.20 -13.93 -5.61
CA PHE A 84 15.68 -12.98 -4.60
C PHE A 84 14.68 -11.83 -4.46
N THR A 85 13.65 -12.05 -3.65
CA THR A 85 12.60 -11.08 -3.31
C THR A 85 12.04 -11.38 -1.91
N PHE A 86 11.21 -10.50 -1.36
CA PHE A 86 10.46 -10.79 -0.15
C PHE A 86 9.33 -11.81 -0.41
N PHE A 87 9.05 -12.65 0.59
CA PHE A 87 8.08 -13.77 0.52
C PHE A 87 6.71 -13.38 -0.02
N ALA A 88 6.25 -12.15 0.25
CA ALA A 88 4.95 -11.64 -0.21
C ALA A 88 4.75 -11.79 -1.73
N THR A 89 5.82 -11.73 -2.52
CA THR A 89 5.75 -11.88 -3.98
C THR A 89 5.27 -13.28 -4.38
N ALA A 90 5.91 -14.32 -3.84
CA ALA A 90 5.54 -15.71 -4.13
C ALA A 90 4.23 -16.11 -3.44
N SER A 91 4.00 -15.63 -2.22
CA SER A 91 2.78 -15.96 -1.49
C SER A 91 1.52 -15.40 -2.16
N ALA A 92 1.61 -14.23 -2.81
CA ALA A 92 0.50 -13.66 -3.56
C ALA A 92 0.11 -14.50 -4.78
N ILE A 93 1.10 -15.08 -5.48
CA ILE A 93 0.92 -16.00 -6.62
C ILE A 93 0.21 -17.27 -6.13
N LEU A 94 0.77 -17.90 -5.09
CA LEU A 94 0.20 -19.13 -4.50
C LEU A 94 -1.20 -18.90 -3.91
N ALA A 95 -1.47 -17.72 -3.34
CA ALA A 95 -2.77 -17.39 -2.75
C ALA A 95 -3.92 -17.37 -3.77
N ILE A 96 -3.62 -17.21 -5.06
CA ILE A 96 -4.62 -17.28 -6.14
C ILE A 96 -4.63 -18.63 -6.85
N GLY A 97 -3.82 -19.60 -6.39
CA GLY A 97 -3.71 -20.94 -6.95
C GLY A 97 -2.80 -21.04 -8.18
N ALA A 98 -2.08 -19.97 -8.53
CA ALA A 98 -1.06 -19.96 -9.58
C ALA A 98 0.29 -20.47 -9.04
N GLU A 99 1.28 -20.69 -9.91
CA GLU A 99 2.62 -21.17 -9.54
C GLU A 99 3.77 -20.36 -10.13
#